data_AF-A0A919JM92-F1
#
_entry.id   AF-A0A919JM92-F1
#
_cell.length_a   1.000
_cell.length_b   1.000
_cell.length_c   1.000
_cell.angle_alpha   90.00
_cell.angle_beta   90.00
_cell.angle_gamma   90.00
#
_symmetry.space_group_name_H-M   'P 1'
#
loop_
_entity.id
_entity.type
_entity.pdbx_description
1 polymer ?
#
loop_
_entity_poly.entity_id
_entity_poly.type
_entity_poly.pdbx_seq_one_letter_code
_entity_poly.pdbx_strand_id
1 'polypeptide(L)'
;MTNPLIATAAPAAPSPWAGVWIAEDIEQIVSGVQHGSWIDGALGGLSAGLDALAFMSDPVGGLLQYGIAWLIEHVKPLSEALDWLAGDPAQIAAHAQTWRNVAGSLRDDAEEATRLVRWDLDEWTGAAAEAYRAHADRRAQSLLALGRAADGMALITEGAGLLIGTVRTMVRDAIATVVSRLIVYAGELLATAGLATPLVAEQVSTLCASWAARITHWLKSLIASLRHLGEAMRRLGEAVGRLREGRGGSPMGTRRDRRARSRNPGAHPQPPARTPDDVLPGGDPVYHGDNRTAVGYDSATMLNFDTARPEPGYHDAVVHGLPNGQFRPGLIGENGADVPGNYTHANQIAEAIRADPGYAGGPVRLVSCHTGRVEDGLDTLPAAQQVADILGVPVMAPTQPVGVPLRGGPERELTVFNGGVWKVFTPGGGA
;
A
#
# COMPACT_ATOMS: atom_id res chain seq x y z
N MET A 1 55.57 14.41 20.35
CA MET A 1 55.50 13.03 20.88
C MET A 1 54.03 12.62 20.88
N THR A 2 53.64 11.73 19.98
CA THR A 2 52.25 11.27 19.80
C THR A 2 52.05 10.00 20.63
N ASN A 3 51.00 9.97 21.45
CA ASN A 3 50.74 8.89 22.41
C ASN A 3 50.40 7.56 21.68
N PRO A 4 51.17 6.47 21.88
CA PRO A 4 50.95 5.18 21.21
C PRO A 4 49.73 4.38 21.71
N LEU A 5 48.97 4.92 22.68
CA LEU A 5 47.75 4.30 23.24
C LEU A 5 46.44 4.90 22.70
N ILE A 6 46.51 5.85 21.76
CA ILE A 6 45.33 6.43 21.12
C ILE A 6 45.15 5.76 19.76
N ALA A 7 44.26 4.77 19.69
CA ALA A 7 43.80 4.22 18.43
C ALA A 7 43.01 5.31 17.66
N THR A 8 43.50 5.69 16.48
CA THR A 8 42.71 6.47 15.54
C THR A 8 41.61 5.55 15.02
N ALA A 9 40.34 5.94 15.15
CA ALA A 9 39.22 5.17 14.61
C ALA A 9 39.41 4.99 13.11
N ALA A 10 39.72 3.76 12.68
CA ALA A 10 39.63 3.40 11.27
C ALA A 10 38.14 3.47 10.90
N PRO A 11 37.75 4.15 9.80
CA PRO A 11 36.39 4.05 9.29
C PRO A 11 36.11 2.57 9.00
N ALA A 12 35.06 2.03 9.62
CA ALA A 12 34.64 0.65 9.39
C ALA A 12 34.39 0.47 7.88
N ALA A 13 35.13 -0.45 7.26
CA ALA A 13 34.80 -0.90 5.92
C ALA A 13 33.41 -1.56 5.96
N PRO A 14 32.55 -1.34 4.95
CA PRO A 14 31.27 -2.01 4.85
C PRO A 14 31.52 -3.52 4.80
N SER A 15 31.01 -4.22 5.82
CA SER A 15 31.27 -5.64 5.97
C SER A 15 30.44 -6.42 4.94
N PRO A 16 31.00 -7.44 4.27
CA PRO A 16 30.24 -8.38 3.43
C PRO A 16 29.06 -9.04 4.17
N TRP A 17 29.11 -9.01 5.50
CA TRP A 17 28.15 -9.56 6.43
C TRP A 17 26.97 -8.63 6.70
N ALA A 18 27.05 -7.33 6.38
CA ALA A 18 25.98 -6.37 6.69
C ALA A 18 24.61 -6.77 6.11
N GLY A 19 24.57 -7.37 4.92
CA GLY A 19 23.33 -7.87 4.31
C GLY A 19 22.70 -9.05 5.07
N VAL A 20 23.51 -9.89 5.71
CA VAL A 20 23.05 -11.04 6.52
C VAL A 20 22.42 -10.55 7.81
N TRP A 21 23.05 -9.59 8.50
CA TRP A 21 22.49 -8.97 9.71
C TRP A 21 21.19 -8.21 9.45
N ILE A 22 21.06 -7.53 8.30
CA ILE A 22 19.81 -6.83 7.97
C ILE A 22 18.70 -7.83 7.57
N ALA A 23 19.03 -8.94 6.91
CA ALA A 23 18.06 -10.00 6.66
C ALA A 23 17.57 -10.64 7.98
N GLU A 24 18.46 -10.80 8.96
CA GLU A 24 18.12 -11.26 10.31
C GLU A 24 17.23 -10.24 11.07
N ASP A 25 17.51 -8.94 10.95
CA ASP A 25 16.64 -7.88 11.49
C ASP A 25 15.22 -7.98 10.90
N ILE A 26 15.11 -8.18 9.58
CA ILE A 26 13.83 -8.36 8.89
C ILE A 26 13.12 -9.60 9.42
N GLU A 27 13.82 -10.74 9.50
CA GLU A 27 13.23 -11.98 10.04
C GLU A 27 12.75 -11.81 11.47
N GLN A 28 13.51 -11.11 12.32
CA GLN A 28 13.12 -10.86 13.70
C GLN A 28 11.86 -10.00 13.79
N ILE A 29 11.75 -8.95 12.96
CA ILE A 29 10.55 -8.11 12.93
C ILE A 29 9.34 -8.91 12.44
N VAL A 30 9.50 -9.64 11.33
CA VAL A 30 8.42 -10.47 10.76
C VAL A 30 7.98 -11.56 11.74
N SER A 31 8.94 -12.22 12.38
CA SER A 31 8.66 -13.20 13.44
C SER A 31 7.92 -12.57 14.62
N GLY A 32 8.30 -11.38 15.07
CA GLY A 32 7.57 -10.66 16.13
C GLY A 32 6.11 -10.40 15.76
N VAL A 33 5.85 -9.97 14.51
CA VAL A 33 4.50 -9.78 13.99
C VAL A 33 3.72 -11.10 13.97
N GLN A 34 4.34 -12.17 13.45
CA GLN A 34 3.75 -13.50 13.34
C GLN A 34 3.36 -14.09 14.71
N HIS A 35 4.17 -13.85 15.75
CA HIS A 35 3.91 -14.33 17.11
C HIS A 35 3.05 -13.37 17.94
N GLY A 36 2.49 -12.31 17.33
CA GLY A 36 1.53 -11.44 17.98
C GLY A 36 2.12 -10.47 19.01
N SER A 37 3.42 -10.16 18.94
CA SER A 37 4.08 -9.25 19.90
C SER A 37 3.52 -7.82 19.88
N TRP A 38 2.74 -7.49 18.85
CA TRP A 38 2.08 -6.21 18.65
C TRP A 38 0.70 -6.13 19.29
N ILE A 39 0.09 -7.27 19.62
CA ILE A 39 -1.26 -7.33 20.19
C ILE A 39 -1.21 -6.85 21.64
N ASP A 40 -2.01 -5.85 21.96
CA ASP A 40 -2.16 -5.37 23.34
C ASP A 40 -2.69 -6.50 24.26
N GLY A 41 -2.15 -6.61 25.47
CA GLY A 41 -2.44 -7.70 26.39
C GLY A 41 -3.94 -7.85 26.76
N ALA A 42 -4.73 -6.78 26.61
CA ALA A 42 -6.18 -6.83 26.81
C ALA A 42 -6.92 -7.61 25.70
N LEU A 43 -6.30 -7.79 24.54
CA LEU A 43 -6.83 -8.54 23.38
C LEU A 43 -6.11 -9.89 23.18
N GLY A 44 -5.00 -10.14 23.89
CA GLY A 44 -4.13 -11.32 23.73
C GLY A 44 -4.72 -12.68 24.11
N GLY A 45 -5.97 -12.74 24.57
CA GLY A 45 -6.69 -13.98 24.88
C GLY A 45 -7.57 -14.53 23.74
N LEU A 46 -7.56 -13.92 22.56
CA LEU A 46 -8.58 -14.12 21.51
C LEU A 46 -8.12 -14.97 20.32
N SER A 47 -7.26 -15.97 20.53
CA SER A 47 -6.62 -16.73 19.45
C SER A 47 -7.50 -17.79 18.75
N ALA A 48 -8.82 -17.78 18.88
CA ALA A 48 -9.69 -18.67 18.10
C ALA A 48 -11.08 -18.08 17.86
N GLY A 49 -11.44 -17.90 16.59
CA GLY A 49 -12.79 -17.51 16.17
C GLY A 49 -12.85 -17.13 14.70
N LEU A 50 -12.60 -18.08 13.79
CA LEU A 50 -12.89 -17.91 12.37
C LEU A 50 -14.32 -18.39 12.11
N ASP A 51 -15.22 -17.42 11.97
CA ASP A 51 -16.32 -17.39 10.99
C ASP A 51 -17.13 -16.10 11.24
N ALA A 52 -17.03 -15.14 10.32
CA ALA A 52 -17.79 -13.89 10.40
C ALA A 52 -18.16 -13.40 9.00
N LEU A 53 -19.08 -14.11 8.34
CA LEU A 53 -19.82 -13.57 7.21
C LEU A 53 -21.25 -13.22 7.61
N ALA A 54 -21.55 -11.94 7.34
CA ALA A 54 -22.82 -11.30 7.07
C ALA A 54 -24.07 -11.76 7.87
N PHE A 55 -24.36 -10.99 8.92
CA PHE A 55 -25.73 -10.61 9.22
C PHE A 55 -25.75 -9.12 9.55
N MET A 56 -26.33 -8.33 8.64
CA MET A 56 -26.73 -6.95 8.94
C MET A 56 -28.10 -7.02 9.59
N SER A 57 -28.11 -7.09 10.92
CA SER A 57 -29.29 -6.75 11.71
C SER A 57 -29.10 -5.30 12.17
N ASP A 58 -30.15 -4.48 12.07
CA ASP A 58 -30.20 -3.18 12.73
C ASP A 58 -30.86 -3.36 14.11
N PRO A 59 -30.08 -3.53 15.19
CA PRO A 59 -30.62 -3.74 16.52
C PRO A 59 -31.25 -2.46 17.11
N VAL A 60 -30.93 -1.28 16.57
CA VAL A 60 -31.45 0.02 17.04
C VAL A 60 -32.78 0.34 16.37
N GLY A 61 -32.97 -0.08 15.11
CA GLY A 61 -34.22 0.07 14.36
C GLY A 61 -35.45 -0.49 15.08
N GLY A 62 -35.30 -1.54 15.89
CA GLY A 62 -36.38 -2.08 16.73
C GLY A 62 -36.91 -1.11 17.80
N LEU A 63 -36.10 -0.13 18.23
CA LEU A 63 -36.49 0.86 19.24
C LEU A 63 -37.34 1.99 18.63
N LEU A 64 -37.12 2.32 17.34
CA LEU A 64 -37.96 3.27 16.60
C LEU A 64 -39.42 2.79 16.51
N GLN A 65 -39.63 1.48 16.48
CA GLN A 65 -40.97 0.87 16.43
C GLN A 65 -41.79 1.09 17.71
N TYR A 66 -41.14 1.39 18.85
CA TYR A 66 -41.80 1.63 20.15
C TYR A 66 -41.79 3.12 20.59
N GLY A 67 -41.22 4.03 19.80
CA GLY A 67 -41.42 5.49 19.98
C GLY A 67 -40.66 6.16 21.13
N ILE A 68 -39.60 5.57 21.67
CA ILE A 68 -38.86 6.14 22.82
C ILE A 68 -37.63 6.94 22.35
N ALA A 69 -37.83 8.19 21.94
CA ALA A 69 -36.77 9.06 21.42
C ALA A 69 -35.57 9.25 22.39
N TRP A 70 -35.82 9.30 23.70
CA TRP A 70 -34.77 9.39 24.73
C TRP A 70 -33.85 8.16 24.79
N LEU A 71 -34.38 6.97 24.48
CA LEU A 71 -33.62 5.72 24.49
C LEU A 71 -32.59 5.70 23.35
N ILE A 72 -32.93 6.32 22.23
CA ILE A 72 -32.04 6.45 21.06
C ILE A 72 -30.82 7.27 21.43
N GLU A 73 -30.98 8.36 22.17
CA GLU A 73 -29.84 9.19 22.62
C GLU A 73 -28.82 8.40 23.46
N HIS A 74 -29.28 7.39 24.22
CA HIS A 74 -28.42 6.55 25.05
C HIS A 74 -27.79 5.38 24.29
N VAL A 75 -28.45 4.89 23.23
CA VAL A 75 -27.98 3.75 22.42
C VAL A 75 -27.11 4.20 21.23
N LYS A 76 -27.33 5.42 20.73
CA LYS A 76 -26.62 6.01 19.59
C LYS A 76 -25.09 5.98 19.71
N PRO A 77 -24.47 6.26 20.88
CA PRO A 77 -23.02 6.15 21.03
C PRO A 77 -22.48 4.73 20.75
N LEU A 78 -23.29 3.69 21.00
CA LEU A 78 -22.88 2.32 20.68
C LEU A 78 -22.99 2.02 19.18
N SER A 79 -24.01 2.53 18.47
CA SER A 79 -24.12 2.37 17.01
C SER A 79 -23.05 3.15 16.26
N GLU A 80 -22.72 4.37 16.72
CA GLU A 80 -21.62 5.18 16.14
C GLU A 80 -20.27 4.43 16.24
N ALA A 81 -20.04 3.65 17.30
CA ALA A 81 -18.85 2.82 17.43
C ALA A 81 -18.80 1.66 16.39
N LEU A 82 -19.94 1.14 15.94
CA LEU A 82 -20.00 0.16 14.86
C LEU A 82 -19.64 0.79 13.50
N ASP A 83 -20.08 2.03 13.28
CA ASP A 83 -19.78 2.81 12.07
C ASP A 83 -18.29 3.16 11.99
N TRP A 84 -17.64 3.47 13.12
CA TRP A 84 -16.18 3.69 13.15
C TRP A 84 -15.37 2.45 12.76
N LEU A 85 -15.94 1.25 12.96
CA LEU A 85 -15.33 -0.04 12.62
C LEU A 85 -15.80 -0.56 11.25
N ALA A 86 -16.53 0.25 10.49
CA ALA A 86 -16.94 -0.08 9.13
C ALA A 86 -15.77 0.11 8.16
N GLY A 87 -14.97 -0.95 8.00
CA GLY A 87 -14.00 -1.09 6.91
C GLY A 87 -14.44 -2.10 5.85
N ASP A 88 -13.65 -2.21 4.77
CA ASP A 88 -13.81 -3.21 3.71
C ASP A 88 -12.79 -4.36 3.91
N PRO A 89 -13.21 -5.53 4.44
CA PRO A 89 -12.33 -6.67 4.65
C PRO A 89 -11.79 -7.26 3.34
N ALA A 90 -12.54 -7.15 2.23
CA ALA A 90 -12.11 -7.66 0.94
C ALA A 90 -10.95 -6.81 0.39
N GLN A 91 -11.03 -5.49 0.56
CA GLN A 91 -9.92 -4.59 0.21
C GLN A 91 -8.66 -4.88 1.04
N ILE A 92 -8.80 -5.10 2.36
CA ILE A 92 -7.67 -5.46 3.23
C ILE A 92 -7.03 -6.78 2.78
N ALA A 93 -7.84 -7.80 2.50
CA ALA A 93 -7.35 -9.09 2.01
C ALA A 93 -6.66 -8.96 0.64
N ALA A 94 -7.19 -8.14 -0.27
CA ALA A 94 -6.58 -7.88 -1.57
C ALA A 94 -5.20 -7.19 -1.44
N HIS A 95 -5.06 -6.22 -0.54
CA HIS A 95 -3.76 -5.59 -0.26
C HIS A 95 -2.76 -6.57 0.35
N ALA A 96 -3.18 -7.42 1.29
CA ALA A 96 -2.32 -8.46 1.84
C ALA A 96 -1.86 -9.46 0.77
N GLN A 97 -2.78 -9.90 -0.10
CA GLN A 97 -2.44 -10.81 -1.21
C GLN A 97 -1.48 -10.15 -2.20
N THR A 98 -1.62 -8.84 -2.46
CA THR A 98 -0.68 -8.09 -3.30
C THR A 98 0.75 -8.18 -2.73
N TRP A 99 0.91 -8.01 -1.42
CA TRP A 99 2.22 -8.16 -0.76
C TRP A 99 2.76 -9.59 -0.85
N ARG A 100 1.92 -10.62 -0.73
CA ARG A 100 2.34 -12.01 -0.93
C ARG A 100 2.80 -12.28 -2.37
N ASN A 101 2.13 -11.70 -3.36
CA ASN A 101 2.51 -11.84 -4.76
C ASN A 101 3.89 -11.20 -5.02
N VAL A 102 4.14 -10.02 -4.44
CA VAL A 102 5.46 -9.36 -4.49
C VAL A 102 6.52 -10.24 -3.81
N ALA A 103 6.22 -10.82 -2.65
CA ALA A 103 7.14 -11.73 -1.97
C ALA A 103 7.45 -12.99 -2.80
N GLY A 104 6.44 -13.56 -3.47
CA GLY A 104 6.58 -14.65 -4.43
C GLY A 104 7.54 -14.32 -5.56
N SER A 105 7.27 -13.24 -6.29
CA SER A 105 8.11 -12.79 -7.39
C SER A 105 9.56 -12.56 -6.98
N LEU A 106 9.81 -11.96 -5.80
CA LEU A 106 11.16 -11.73 -5.31
C LEU A 106 11.91 -13.02 -4.93
N ARG A 107 11.19 -14.05 -4.47
CA ARG A 107 11.75 -15.37 -4.21
C ARG A 107 12.09 -16.07 -5.53
N ASP A 108 11.19 -16.03 -6.50
CA ASP A 108 11.39 -16.61 -7.84
C ASP A 108 12.61 -15.98 -8.54
N ASP A 109 12.74 -14.65 -8.50
CA ASP A 109 13.89 -13.92 -9.04
C ASP A 109 15.22 -14.36 -8.39
N ALA A 110 15.21 -14.61 -7.07
CA ALA A 110 16.38 -15.04 -6.33
C ALA A 110 16.81 -16.48 -6.70
N GLU A 111 15.83 -17.37 -6.82
CA GLU A 111 16.03 -18.76 -7.23
C GLU A 111 16.54 -18.83 -8.67
N GLU A 112 15.94 -18.05 -9.58
CA GLU A 112 16.37 -17.97 -10.97
C GLU A 112 17.80 -17.44 -11.08
N ALA A 113 18.13 -16.34 -10.39
CA ALA A 113 19.49 -15.80 -10.40
C ALA A 113 20.52 -16.82 -9.91
N THR A 114 20.20 -17.56 -8.83
CA THR A 114 21.05 -18.61 -8.28
C THR A 114 21.23 -19.77 -9.27
N ARG A 115 20.15 -20.17 -9.94
CA ARG A 115 20.14 -21.22 -10.96
C ARG A 115 21.01 -20.83 -12.16
N LEU A 116 20.81 -19.64 -12.73
CA LEU A 116 21.58 -19.15 -13.89
C LEU A 116 23.08 -19.09 -13.58
N VAL A 117 23.46 -18.58 -12.41
CA VAL A 117 24.87 -18.51 -11.98
C VAL A 117 25.49 -19.90 -11.81
N ARG A 118 24.71 -20.87 -11.32
CA ARG A 118 25.19 -22.24 -11.09
C ARG A 118 25.40 -22.99 -12.39
N TRP A 119 24.48 -22.86 -13.36
CA TRP A 119 24.48 -23.70 -14.57
C TRP A 119 25.15 -23.02 -15.76
N ASP A 120 24.92 -21.73 -15.99
CA ASP A 120 25.42 -21.05 -17.20
C ASP A 120 26.90 -20.64 -17.07
N LEU A 121 27.43 -20.62 -15.85
CA LEU A 121 28.80 -20.21 -15.54
C LEU A 121 29.64 -21.33 -14.92
N ASP A 122 29.25 -22.59 -15.10
CA ASP A 122 29.98 -23.75 -14.55
C ASP A 122 31.41 -23.83 -15.13
N GLU A 123 31.55 -23.65 -16.44
CA GLU A 123 32.84 -23.73 -17.14
C GLU A 123 33.76 -22.53 -16.85
N TRP A 124 33.21 -21.40 -16.38
CA TRP A 124 34.00 -20.20 -16.08
C TRP A 124 34.71 -20.33 -14.74
N THR A 125 36.04 -20.45 -14.76
CA THR A 125 36.86 -20.67 -13.55
C THR A 125 37.86 -19.55 -13.28
N GLY A 126 38.46 -19.58 -12.08
CA GLY A 126 39.44 -18.60 -11.62
C GLY A 126 38.85 -17.51 -10.71
N ALA A 127 39.74 -16.67 -10.16
CA ALA A 127 39.39 -15.69 -9.12
C ALA A 127 38.27 -14.70 -9.51
N ALA A 128 38.16 -14.35 -10.79
CA ALA A 128 37.09 -13.48 -11.27
C ALA A 128 35.71 -14.17 -11.23
N ALA A 129 35.66 -15.46 -11.58
CA ALA A 129 34.43 -16.25 -11.53
C ALA A 129 33.96 -16.45 -10.07
N GLU A 130 34.88 -16.75 -9.15
CA GLU A 130 34.58 -16.84 -7.71
C GLU A 130 34.04 -15.52 -7.15
N ALA A 131 34.68 -14.40 -7.49
CA ALA A 131 34.22 -13.07 -7.08
C ALA A 131 32.81 -12.74 -7.62
N TYR A 132 32.51 -13.15 -8.87
CA TYR A 132 31.20 -12.99 -9.46
C TYR A 132 30.14 -13.87 -8.77
N ARG A 133 30.43 -15.17 -8.55
CA ARG A 133 29.51 -16.07 -7.83
C ARG A 133 29.19 -15.54 -6.43
N ALA A 134 30.19 -15.06 -5.70
CA ALA A 134 29.98 -14.43 -4.39
C ALA A 134 29.17 -13.13 -4.47
N HIS A 135 29.30 -12.35 -5.55
CA HIS A 135 28.46 -11.17 -5.77
C HIS A 135 27.01 -11.55 -6.08
N ALA A 136 26.80 -12.54 -6.94
CA ALA A 136 25.47 -13.01 -7.30
C ALA A 136 24.72 -13.63 -6.11
N ASP A 137 25.41 -14.42 -5.28
CA ASP A 137 24.87 -14.96 -4.03
C ASP A 137 24.39 -13.85 -3.08
N ARG A 138 25.20 -12.81 -2.87
CA ARG A 138 24.76 -11.63 -2.09
C ARG A 138 23.53 -10.94 -2.70
N ARG A 139 23.41 -10.94 -4.04
CA ARG A 139 22.26 -10.34 -4.73
C ARG A 139 20.99 -11.18 -4.52
N ALA A 140 21.09 -12.51 -4.61
CA ALA A 140 20.01 -13.44 -4.33
C ALA A 140 19.55 -13.33 -2.86
N GLN A 141 20.48 -13.31 -1.90
CA GLN A 141 20.16 -13.10 -0.48
C GLN A 141 19.43 -11.77 -0.22
N SER A 142 19.81 -10.71 -0.93
CA SER A 142 19.11 -9.43 -0.81
C SER A 142 17.69 -9.46 -1.39
N LEU A 143 17.44 -10.25 -2.44
CA LEU A 143 16.10 -10.45 -3.00
C LEU A 143 15.24 -11.27 -2.02
N LEU A 144 15.79 -12.33 -1.43
CA LEU A 144 15.12 -13.11 -0.38
C LEU A 144 14.75 -12.24 0.83
N ALA A 145 15.65 -11.37 1.29
CA ALA A 145 15.38 -10.46 2.39
C ALA A 145 14.26 -9.45 2.07
N LEU A 146 14.23 -8.91 0.84
CA LEU A 146 13.13 -8.06 0.37
C LEU A 146 11.81 -8.84 0.27
N GLY A 147 11.85 -10.07 -0.22
CA GLY A 147 10.69 -10.96 -0.27
C GLY A 147 10.15 -11.22 1.13
N ARG A 148 11.03 -11.44 2.11
CA ARG A 148 10.63 -11.63 3.50
C ARG A 148 10.01 -10.38 4.13
N ALA A 149 10.53 -9.19 3.81
CA ALA A 149 9.93 -7.94 4.24
C ALA A 149 8.52 -7.74 3.63
N ALA A 150 8.33 -8.11 2.35
CA ALA A 150 7.02 -8.10 1.70
C ALA A 150 6.04 -9.09 2.36
N ASP A 151 6.48 -10.30 2.71
CA ASP A 151 5.68 -11.24 3.52
C ASP A 151 5.32 -10.63 4.89
N GLY A 152 6.23 -9.86 5.50
CA GLY A 152 5.96 -9.07 6.70
C GLY A 152 4.84 -8.05 6.55
N MET A 153 4.82 -7.32 5.43
CA MET A 153 3.76 -6.36 5.12
C MET A 153 2.40 -7.04 4.93
N ALA A 154 2.37 -8.23 4.31
CA ALA A 154 1.15 -9.04 4.22
C ALA A 154 0.61 -9.40 5.61
N LEU A 155 1.48 -9.91 6.49
CA LEU A 155 1.11 -10.29 7.87
C LEU A 155 0.63 -9.09 8.70
N ILE A 156 1.28 -7.94 8.59
CA ILE A 156 0.85 -6.69 9.25
C ILE A 156 -0.56 -6.30 8.79
N THR A 157 -0.80 -6.31 7.47
CA THR A 157 -2.10 -5.95 6.87
C THR A 157 -3.21 -6.88 7.34
N GLU A 158 -2.96 -8.20 7.36
CA GLU A 158 -3.92 -9.20 7.82
C GLU A 158 -4.17 -9.13 9.31
N GLY A 159 -3.11 -8.95 10.11
CA GLY A 159 -3.23 -8.79 11.56
C GLY A 159 -4.11 -7.60 11.92
N ALA A 160 -3.89 -6.44 11.26
CA ALA A 160 -4.74 -5.27 11.44
C ALA A 160 -6.20 -5.57 11.09
N GLY A 161 -6.45 -6.20 9.94
CA GLY A 161 -7.79 -6.58 9.49
C GLY A 161 -8.51 -7.51 10.47
N LEU A 162 -7.81 -8.56 10.93
CA LEU A 162 -8.34 -9.53 11.90
C LEU A 162 -8.70 -8.84 13.22
N LEU A 163 -7.85 -7.95 13.72
CA LEU A 163 -8.10 -7.27 14.98
C LEU A 163 -9.30 -6.31 14.89
N ILE A 164 -9.39 -5.54 13.79
CA ILE A 164 -10.54 -4.67 13.52
C ILE A 164 -11.82 -5.49 13.44
N GLY A 165 -11.81 -6.61 12.68
CA GLY A 165 -12.95 -7.52 12.57
C GLY A 165 -13.38 -8.10 13.92
N THR A 166 -12.41 -8.48 14.77
CA THR A 166 -12.68 -9.01 16.11
C THR A 166 -13.36 -7.97 17.00
N VAL A 167 -12.81 -6.76 17.08
CA VAL A 167 -13.39 -5.68 17.89
C VAL A 167 -14.77 -5.29 17.36
N ARG A 168 -14.98 -5.32 16.04
CA ARG A 168 -16.29 -5.09 15.42
C ARG A 168 -17.34 -6.11 15.88
N THR A 169 -16.99 -7.39 15.91
CA THR A 169 -17.87 -8.45 16.42
C THR A 169 -18.19 -8.23 17.91
N MET A 170 -17.19 -7.89 18.73
CA MET A 170 -17.42 -7.59 20.15
C MET A 170 -18.35 -6.40 20.38
N VAL A 171 -18.18 -5.32 19.63
CA VAL A 171 -19.06 -4.14 19.68
C VAL A 171 -20.48 -4.53 19.26
N ARG A 172 -20.63 -5.32 18.19
CA ARG A 172 -21.94 -5.84 17.75
C ARG A 172 -22.62 -6.66 18.85
N ASP A 173 -21.91 -7.60 19.47
CA ASP A 173 -22.46 -8.47 20.52
C ASP A 173 -22.85 -7.68 21.78
N ALA A 174 -22.06 -6.66 22.11
CA ALA A 174 -22.38 -5.72 23.19
C ALA A 174 -23.69 -4.97 22.89
N ILE A 175 -23.85 -4.44 21.67
CA ILE A 175 -25.08 -3.76 21.24
C ILE A 175 -26.27 -4.72 21.30
N ALA A 176 -26.13 -5.95 20.78
CA ALA A 176 -27.18 -6.96 20.80
C ALA A 176 -27.63 -7.28 22.24
N THR A 177 -26.67 -7.35 23.16
CA THR A 177 -26.94 -7.57 24.58
C THR A 177 -27.68 -6.39 25.22
N VAL A 178 -27.27 -5.16 24.92
CA VAL A 178 -27.96 -3.94 25.40
C VAL A 178 -29.40 -3.94 24.90
N VAL A 179 -29.61 -4.08 23.58
CA VAL A 179 -30.95 -4.07 22.97
C VAL A 179 -31.85 -5.17 23.54
N SER A 180 -31.32 -6.39 23.72
CA SER A 180 -32.09 -7.49 24.34
C SER A 180 -32.60 -7.13 25.73
N ARG A 181 -31.80 -6.43 26.55
CA ARG A 181 -32.22 -5.97 27.88
C ARG A 181 -33.21 -4.80 27.82
N LEU A 182 -33.06 -3.89 26.86
CA LEU A 182 -33.99 -2.78 26.66
C LEU A 182 -35.40 -3.27 26.33
N ILE A 183 -35.53 -4.37 25.57
CA ILE A 183 -36.84 -5.00 25.29
C ILE A 183 -37.50 -5.52 26.57
N VAL A 184 -36.73 -6.14 27.48
CA VAL A 184 -37.24 -6.60 28.78
C VAL A 184 -37.74 -5.42 29.62
N TYR A 185 -36.97 -4.34 29.70
CA TYR A 185 -37.36 -3.14 30.44
C TYR A 185 -38.59 -2.44 29.83
N ALA A 186 -38.75 -2.45 28.51
CA ALA A 186 -39.94 -1.95 27.85
C ALA A 186 -41.20 -2.75 28.27
N GLY A 187 -41.08 -4.08 28.38
CA GLY A 187 -42.14 -4.94 28.91
C GLY A 187 -42.51 -4.61 30.37
N GLU A 188 -41.51 -4.33 31.21
CA GLU A 188 -41.73 -3.92 32.61
C GLU A 188 -42.46 -2.57 32.72
N LEU A 189 -42.12 -1.60 31.87
CA LEU A 189 -42.83 -0.32 31.80
C LEU A 189 -44.30 -0.49 31.40
N LEU A 190 -44.58 -1.37 30.43
CA LEU A 190 -45.96 -1.69 30.03
C LEU A 190 -46.72 -2.37 31.17
N ALA A 191 -46.13 -3.36 31.83
CA ALA A 191 -46.76 -4.10 32.92
C ALA A 191 -47.03 -3.21 34.16
N THR A 192 -46.17 -2.21 34.40
CA THR A 192 -46.31 -1.25 35.51
C THR A 192 -47.10 0.01 35.13
N ALA A 193 -47.67 0.07 33.92
CA ALA A 193 -48.33 1.26 33.38
C ALA A 193 -47.48 2.54 33.50
N GLY A 194 -46.15 2.41 33.36
CA GLY A 194 -45.19 3.50 33.42
C GLY A 194 -44.76 3.92 34.83
N LEU A 195 -45.25 3.29 35.91
CA LEU A 195 -44.85 3.65 37.28
C LEU A 195 -43.38 3.33 37.57
N ALA A 196 -42.78 2.34 36.89
CA ALA A 196 -41.37 2.00 37.03
C ALA A 196 -40.40 2.89 36.22
N THR A 197 -40.90 3.94 35.54
CA THR A 197 -40.08 4.80 34.65
C THR A 197 -38.79 5.32 35.30
N PRO A 198 -38.78 5.85 36.53
CA PRO A 198 -37.54 6.34 37.13
C PRO A 198 -36.49 5.24 37.33
N LEU A 199 -36.93 4.05 37.77
CA LEU A 199 -36.06 2.91 38.02
C LEU A 199 -35.48 2.35 36.72
N VAL A 200 -36.34 2.17 35.71
CA VAL A 200 -35.92 1.66 34.40
C VAL A 200 -34.96 2.63 33.72
N ALA A 201 -35.20 3.95 33.81
CA ALA A 201 -34.29 4.95 33.25
C ALA A 201 -32.89 4.85 33.88
N GLU A 202 -32.79 4.69 35.19
CA GLU A 202 -31.53 4.49 35.91
C GLU A 202 -30.80 3.21 35.45
N GLN A 203 -31.54 2.09 35.34
CA GLN A 203 -30.99 0.81 34.88
C GLN A 203 -30.47 0.86 33.44
N VAL A 204 -31.22 1.49 32.54
CA VAL A 204 -30.82 1.71 31.14
C VAL A 204 -29.56 2.54 31.06
N SER A 205 -29.50 3.64 31.81
CA SER A 205 -28.36 4.56 31.81
C SER A 205 -27.10 3.87 32.33
N THR A 206 -27.21 3.14 33.42
CA THR A 206 -26.11 2.36 34.01
C THR A 206 -25.63 1.26 33.07
N LEU A 207 -26.57 0.55 32.41
CA LEU A 207 -26.25 -0.47 31.43
C LEU A 207 -25.49 0.10 30.23
N CYS A 208 -26.01 1.16 29.62
CA CYS A 208 -25.38 1.81 28.47
C CYS A 208 -23.99 2.37 28.84
N ALA A 209 -23.87 3.03 29.99
CA ALA A 209 -22.59 3.54 30.49
C ALA A 209 -21.55 2.43 30.70
N SER A 210 -21.96 1.29 31.26
CA SER A 210 -21.07 0.15 31.49
C SER A 210 -20.52 -0.46 30.19
N TRP A 211 -21.37 -0.57 29.16
CA TRP A 211 -20.97 -1.10 27.86
C TRP A 211 -20.18 -0.06 27.05
N ALA A 212 -20.55 1.22 27.12
CA ALA A 212 -19.76 2.30 26.52
C ALA A 212 -18.33 2.34 27.08
N ALA A 213 -18.17 2.15 28.39
CA ALA A 213 -16.84 2.05 29.01
C ALA A 213 -16.04 0.85 28.50
N ARG A 214 -16.68 -0.33 28.35
CA ARG A 214 -16.04 -1.54 27.78
C ARG A 214 -15.63 -1.35 26.32
N ILE A 215 -16.51 -0.82 25.49
CA ILE A 215 -16.22 -0.52 24.08
C ILE A 215 -15.06 0.46 23.98
N THR A 216 -15.07 1.54 24.79
CA THR A 216 -13.96 2.50 24.83
C THR A 216 -12.64 1.83 25.19
N HIS A 217 -12.65 0.86 26.11
CA HIS A 217 -11.46 0.11 26.48
C HIS A 217 -10.96 -0.75 25.29
N TRP A 218 -11.84 -1.50 24.62
CA TRP A 218 -11.47 -2.27 23.43
C TRP A 218 -10.93 -1.41 22.29
N LEU A 219 -11.56 -0.27 22.02
CA LEU A 219 -11.08 0.69 21.01
C LEU A 219 -9.69 1.23 21.35
N LYS A 220 -9.41 1.54 22.62
CA LYS A 220 -8.07 1.98 23.04
C LYS A 220 -7.01 0.90 22.83
N SER A 221 -7.32 -0.36 23.18
CA SER A 221 -6.41 -1.49 22.93
C SER A 221 -6.22 -1.79 21.44
N LEU A 222 -7.27 -1.61 20.63
CA LEU A 222 -7.17 -1.67 19.16
C LEU A 222 -6.18 -0.62 18.64
N ILE A 223 -6.36 0.65 19.03
CA ILE A 223 -5.48 1.75 18.62
C ILE A 223 -4.04 1.50 19.06
N ALA A 224 -3.83 1.01 20.29
CA ALA A 224 -2.50 0.66 20.78
C ALA A 224 -1.85 -0.44 19.92
N SER A 225 -2.61 -1.49 19.60
CA SER A 225 -2.12 -2.59 18.76
C SER A 225 -1.80 -2.14 17.33
N LEU A 226 -2.65 -1.29 16.73
CA LEU A 226 -2.40 -0.70 15.41
C LEU A 226 -1.17 0.20 15.40
N ARG A 227 -0.90 0.94 16.48
CA ARG A 227 0.33 1.72 16.63
C ARG A 227 1.57 0.82 16.69
N HIS A 228 1.51 -0.30 17.39
CA HIS A 228 2.61 -1.27 17.41
C HIS A 228 2.86 -1.87 16.02
N LEU A 229 1.81 -2.14 15.23
CA LEU A 229 1.95 -2.56 13.84
C LEU A 229 2.57 -1.47 12.95
N GLY A 230 2.14 -0.21 13.10
CA GLY A 230 2.74 0.92 12.39
C GLY A 230 4.24 1.09 12.68
N GLU A 231 4.64 0.85 13.93
CA GLU A 231 6.04 0.84 14.32
C GLU A 231 6.82 -0.33 13.68
N ALA A 232 6.24 -1.53 13.62
CA ALA A 232 6.84 -2.67 12.92
C ALA A 232 7.03 -2.37 11.41
N MET A 233 6.04 -1.73 10.77
CA MET A 233 6.12 -1.29 9.37
C MET A 233 7.25 -0.29 9.16
N ARG A 234 7.38 0.72 10.03
CA ARG A 234 8.48 1.69 9.97
C ARG A 234 9.84 1.01 10.08
N ARG A 235 9.99 0.08 11.04
CA ARG A 235 11.22 -0.69 11.24
C ARG A 235 11.57 -1.57 10.02
N LEU A 236 10.57 -2.18 9.39
CA LEU A 236 10.77 -2.91 8.13
C LEU A 236 11.25 -1.98 7.01
N GLY A 237 10.62 -0.81 6.86
CA GLY A 237 11.03 0.21 5.88
C GLY A 237 12.47 0.67 6.09
N GLU A 238 12.89 0.88 7.34
CA GLU A 238 14.28 1.21 7.68
C GLU A 238 15.25 0.07 7.37
N ALA A 239 14.90 -1.18 7.70
CA ALA A 239 15.74 -2.33 7.37
C ALA A 239 15.90 -2.50 5.85
N VAL A 240 14.83 -2.33 5.09
CA VAL A 240 14.87 -2.30 3.61
C VAL A 240 15.72 -1.13 3.10
N GLY A 241 15.61 0.04 3.70
CA GLY A 241 16.45 1.20 3.42
C GLY A 241 17.93 0.88 3.64
N ARG A 242 18.28 0.24 4.76
CA ARG A 242 19.65 -0.23 5.05
C ARG A 242 20.13 -1.28 4.04
N LEU A 243 19.26 -2.17 3.54
CA LEU A 243 19.62 -3.09 2.44
C LEU A 243 19.94 -2.34 1.13
N ARG A 244 19.29 -1.20 0.88
CA ARG A 244 19.59 -0.34 -0.26
C ARG A 244 20.92 0.40 -0.07
N GLU A 245 21.18 0.92 1.13
CA GLU A 245 22.41 1.67 1.45
C GLU A 245 23.64 0.77 1.61
N GLY A 246 23.47 -0.44 2.14
CA GLY A 246 24.52 -1.47 2.22
C GLY A 246 25.00 -1.94 0.85
N ARG A 247 24.20 -1.76 -0.21
CA ARG A 247 24.64 -1.91 -1.61
C ARG A 247 25.57 -0.77 -2.07
N GLY A 248 25.55 0.37 -1.38
CA GLY A 248 26.37 1.57 -1.63
C GLY A 248 27.61 1.69 -0.73
N GLY A 249 27.89 0.69 0.09
CA GLY A 249 29.05 0.66 0.97
C GLY A 249 30.38 0.52 0.21
N SER A 250 30.97 1.65 -0.15
CA SER A 250 32.37 1.96 0.15
C SER A 250 32.44 3.49 0.35
N PRO A 251 32.69 3.99 1.56
CA PRO A 251 32.81 5.43 1.78
C PRO A 251 34.11 5.91 1.14
N MET A 252 34.02 7.01 0.39
CA MET A 252 35.04 7.59 -0.49
C MET A 252 35.16 6.86 -1.85
N GLY A 253 34.52 7.46 -2.87
CA GLY A 253 34.52 6.98 -4.24
C GLY A 253 35.93 6.69 -4.75
N THR A 254 36.21 5.41 -4.98
CA THR A 254 37.44 5.02 -5.64
C THR A 254 37.36 5.42 -7.11
N ARG A 255 38.51 5.66 -7.74
CA ARG A 255 38.63 5.96 -9.19
C ARG A 255 37.90 4.95 -10.10
N ARG A 256 37.52 3.78 -9.57
CA ARG A 256 36.78 2.72 -10.28
C ARG A 256 35.28 3.01 -10.38
N ASP A 257 34.66 3.63 -9.37
CA ASP A 257 33.24 4.05 -9.41
C ASP A 257 33.03 5.26 -10.30
N ARG A 258 33.98 6.20 -10.36
CA ARG A 258 33.97 7.25 -11.39
C ARG A 258 34.07 6.68 -12.80
N ARG A 259 34.81 5.58 -12.99
CA ARG A 259 34.87 4.87 -14.29
C ARG A 259 33.62 4.03 -14.58
N ALA A 260 32.91 3.52 -13.57
CA ALA A 260 31.65 2.79 -13.74
C ALA A 260 30.46 3.75 -13.98
N ARG A 261 30.34 4.85 -13.23
CA ARG A 261 29.42 5.97 -13.52
C ARG A 261 29.69 6.59 -14.89
N SER A 262 30.96 6.70 -15.29
CA SER A 262 31.34 7.10 -16.65
C SER A 262 31.01 6.04 -17.72
N ARG A 263 30.76 4.78 -17.34
CA ARG A 263 30.44 3.69 -18.28
C ARG A 263 28.94 3.51 -18.53
N ASN A 264 28.08 3.90 -17.58
CA ASN A 264 26.62 3.93 -17.82
C ASN A 264 25.88 4.93 -16.91
N PRO A 265 26.01 6.26 -17.15
CA PRO A 265 25.38 7.29 -16.33
C PRO A 265 23.84 7.32 -16.40
N GLY A 266 23.22 6.52 -17.26
CA GLY A 266 21.76 6.34 -17.37
C GLY A 266 21.16 5.29 -16.42
N ALA A 267 21.91 4.71 -15.48
CA ALA A 267 21.37 3.72 -14.53
C ALA A 267 21.02 4.31 -13.14
N HIS A 268 21.28 5.60 -12.94
CA HIS A 268 21.07 6.29 -11.67
C HIS A 268 20.20 7.53 -11.89
N PRO A 269 18.95 7.55 -11.39
CA PRO A 269 18.09 8.72 -11.45
C PRO A 269 18.71 9.88 -10.67
N GLN A 270 18.72 11.07 -11.26
CA GLN A 270 19.08 12.31 -10.56
C GLN A 270 17.84 12.89 -9.84
N PRO A 271 18.00 13.65 -8.76
CA PRO A 271 16.86 14.34 -8.13
C PRO A 271 16.06 15.19 -9.13
N PRO A 272 14.73 15.22 -9.03
CA PRO A 272 13.91 16.00 -9.96
C PRO A 272 14.19 17.51 -9.79
N ALA A 273 14.15 18.24 -10.91
CA ALA A 273 14.36 19.69 -10.90
C ALA A 273 13.16 20.44 -10.30
N ARG A 274 11.94 19.91 -10.48
CA ARG A 274 10.71 20.37 -9.83
C ARG A 274 10.49 19.52 -8.58
N THR A 275 10.28 20.17 -7.43
CA THR A 275 9.88 19.49 -6.19
C THR A 275 8.55 18.76 -6.44
N PRO A 276 8.45 17.46 -6.14
CA PRO A 276 7.19 16.73 -6.29
C PRO A 276 6.19 17.13 -5.21
N ASP A 277 4.91 16.99 -5.54
CA ASP A 277 3.78 17.30 -4.67
C ASP A 277 3.49 16.12 -3.72
N ASP A 278 3.78 14.90 -4.17
CA ASP A 278 3.71 13.66 -3.37
C ASP A 278 4.72 12.61 -3.90
N VAL A 279 4.81 11.45 -3.26
CA VAL A 279 5.69 10.35 -3.66
C VAL A 279 4.95 9.03 -3.51
N LEU A 280 5.02 8.18 -4.55
CA LEU A 280 4.48 6.82 -4.46
C LEU A 280 5.20 5.98 -3.39
N PRO A 281 4.57 4.91 -2.86
CA PRO A 281 5.24 3.96 -1.97
C PRO A 281 6.55 3.38 -2.55
N GLY A 282 6.64 3.26 -3.88
CA GLY A 282 7.85 2.84 -4.61
C GLY A 282 8.96 3.89 -4.68
N GLY A 283 8.73 5.10 -4.18
CA GLY A 283 9.67 6.23 -4.20
C GLY A 283 9.61 7.09 -5.46
N ASP A 284 8.69 6.81 -6.39
CA ASP A 284 8.54 7.55 -7.63
C ASP A 284 7.81 8.90 -7.39
N PRO A 285 8.34 10.03 -7.90
CA PRO A 285 7.74 11.35 -7.68
C PRO A 285 6.36 11.51 -8.32
N VAL A 286 5.45 12.18 -7.62
CA VAL A 286 4.09 12.51 -8.08
C VAL A 286 3.93 14.03 -8.18
N TYR A 287 3.26 14.49 -9.22
CA TYR A 287 2.98 15.90 -9.47
C TYR A 287 1.48 16.12 -9.66
N HIS A 288 0.95 17.15 -9.01
CA HIS A 288 -0.44 17.55 -9.10
C HIS A 288 -0.57 18.82 -9.95
N GLY A 289 -1.68 18.91 -10.69
CA GLY A 289 -2.02 20.05 -11.51
C GLY A 289 -3.54 20.19 -11.60
N ASP A 290 -4.00 21.21 -12.32
CA ASP A 290 -5.44 21.42 -12.49
C ASP A 290 -6.06 20.25 -13.25
N ASN A 291 -6.74 19.39 -12.47
CA ASN A 291 -7.41 18.18 -12.91
C ASN A 291 -6.49 17.18 -13.65
N ARG A 292 -5.24 17.08 -13.20
CA ARG A 292 -4.25 16.15 -13.73
C ARG A 292 -3.22 15.72 -12.70
N THR A 293 -2.85 14.45 -12.71
CA THR A 293 -1.77 13.88 -11.91
C THR A 293 -0.70 13.28 -12.83
N ALA A 294 0.58 13.49 -12.53
CA ALA A 294 1.68 12.79 -13.20
C ALA A 294 2.50 11.96 -12.21
N VAL A 295 2.98 10.80 -12.68
CA VAL A 295 3.92 9.95 -11.95
C VAL A 295 5.18 9.77 -12.78
N GLY A 296 6.31 10.25 -12.24
CA GLY A 296 7.56 10.41 -12.97
C GLY A 296 7.77 11.84 -13.48
N TYR A 297 9.00 12.12 -13.92
CA TYR A 297 9.45 13.46 -14.34
C TYR A 297 10.37 13.42 -15.56
N ASP A 298 10.35 12.33 -16.33
CA ASP A 298 11.05 12.28 -17.61
C ASP A 298 10.45 13.25 -18.64
N SER A 299 11.16 13.45 -19.75
CA SER A 299 10.80 14.46 -20.73
C SER A 299 9.41 14.22 -21.34
N ALA A 300 9.04 12.96 -21.57
CA ALA A 300 7.75 12.57 -22.12
C ALA A 300 6.60 12.73 -21.12
N THR A 301 6.80 12.34 -19.87
CA THR A 301 5.79 12.49 -18.80
C THR A 301 5.48 13.95 -18.59
N MET A 302 6.51 14.78 -18.39
CA MET A 302 6.31 16.21 -18.14
C MET A 302 5.75 16.94 -19.36
N LEU A 303 6.15 16.55 -20.58
CA LEU A 303 5.57 17.15 -21.78
C LEU A 303 4.05 16.91 -21.89
N ASN A 304 3.61 15.68 -21.63
CA ASN A 304 2.18 15.36 -21.63
C ASN A 304 1.46 16.07 -20.48
N PHE A 305 2.05 16.02 -19.28
CA PHE A 305 1.48 16.67 -18.10
C PHE A 305 1.32 18.19 -18.26
N ASP A 306 2.29 18.87 -18.85
CA ASP A 306 2.27 20.33 -18.98
C ASP A 306 1.46 20.83 -20.18
N THR A 307 1.32 20.03 -21.24
CA THR A 307 0.79 20.53 -22.53
C THR A 307 -0.42 19.78 -23.07
N ALA A 308 -0.81 18.63 -22.50
CA ALA A 308 -2.03 17.95 -22.95
C ALA A 308 -3.27 18.83 -22.74
N ARG A 309 -4.05 18.97 -23.81
CA ARG A 309 -5.37 19.61 -23.80
C ARG A 309 -6.28 18.82 -22.85
N PRO A 310 -6.85 19.45 -21.80
CA PRO A 310 -7.79 18.78 -20.92
C PRO A 310 -8.95 18.18 -21.71
N GLU A 311 -9.41 17.00 -21.31
CA GLU A 311 -10.71 16.48 -21.76
C GLU A 311 -11.79 16.91 -20.77
N PRO A 312 -12.85 17.63 -21.21
CA PRO A 312 -13.91 18.06 -20.31
C PRO A 312 -14.52 16.89 -19.52
N GLY A 313 -14.54 17.01 -18.20
CA GLY A 313 -15.11 16.01 -17.29
C GLY A 313 -14.19 14.83 -16.96
N TYR A 314 -12.97 14.79 -17.49
CA TYR A 314 -11.98 13.76 -17.15
C TYR A 314 -10.82 14.34 -16.36
N HIS A 315 -10.34 13.61 -15.37
CA HIS A 315 -9.06 13.85 -14.72
C HIS A 315 -7.95 13.11 -15.48
N ASP A 316 -6.88 13.81 -15.87
CA ASP A 316 -5.78 13.19 -16.61
C ASP A 316 -4.77 12.54 -15.67
N ALA A 317 -4.48 11.25 -15.86
CA ALA A 317 -3.36 10.61 -15.18
C ALA A 317 -2.25 10.26 -16.18
N VAL A 318 -1.09 10.88 -15.99
CA VAL A 318 0.06 10.78 -16.90
C VAL A 318 1.14 9.92 -16.28
N VAL A 319 1.39 8.76 -16.89
CA VAL A 319 2.41 7.81 -16.45
C VAL A 319 2.71 6.87 -17.61
N HIS A 320 3.94 6.42 -17.78
CA HIS A 320 4.22 5.41 -18.80
C HIS A 320 3.54 4.08 -18.46
N GLY A 321 2.91 3.49 -19.47
CA GLY A 321 2.21 2.21 -19.37
C GLY A 321 2.89 1.15 -20.23
N LEU A 322 2.70 -0.10 -19.85
CA LEU A 322 3.24 -1.27 -20.53
C LEU A 322 2.11 -2.21 -20.97
N PRO A 323 2.32 -3.00 -22.04
CA PRO A 323 1.32 -3.93 -22.54
C PRO A 323 1.08 -5.15 -21.62
N ASN A 324 1.81 -5.27 -20.50
CA ASN A 324 1.64 -6.32 -19.51
C ASN A 324 0.68 -5.95 -18.36
N GLY A 325 -0.09 -4.86 -18.52
CA GLY A 325 -1.03 -4.40 -17.50
C GLY A 325 -0.38 -3.68 -16.30
N GLN A 326 0.89 -3.26 -16.43
CA GLN A 326 1.61 -2.49 -15.40
C GLN A 326 2.00 -1.09 -15.88
N PHE A 327 2.36 -0.24 -14.93
CA PHE A 327 2.91 1.08 -15.16
C PHE A 327 4.41 1.10 -14.85
N ARG A 328 5.12 2.08 -15.42
CA ARG A 328 6.55 2.25 -15.16
C ARG A 328 6.97 3.71 -15.28
N PRO A 329 6.88 4.51 -14.20
CA PRO A 329 7.18 5.95 -14.21
C PRO A 329 8.50 6.28 -14.90
N GLY A 330 8.54 7.39 -15.63
CA GLY A 330 9.75 7.86 -16.29
C GLY A 330 10.55 8.76 -15.35
N LEU A 331 11.85 8.53 -15.22
CA LEU A 331 12.76 9.35 -14.44
C LEU A 331 13.85 9.93 -15.35
N ILE A 332 14.66 10.86 -14.85
CA ILE A 332 15.82 11.38 -15.58
C ILE A 332 17.09 10.86 -14.92
N GLY A 333 18.01 10.28 -15.70
CA GLY A 333 19.32 9.83 -15.24
C GLY A 333 20.30 11.00 -15.01
N GLU A 334 21.45 10.74 -14.38
CA GLU A 334 22.50 11.75 -14.14
C GLU A 334 23.06 12.38 -15.44
N ASN A 335 22.91 11.73 -16.59
CA ASN A 335 23.28 12.26 -17.91
C ASN A 335 22.16 13.07 -18.59
N GLY A 336 21.02 13.26 -17.93
CA GLY A 336 19.85 13.93 -18.51
C GLY A 336 19.03 13.04 -19.46
N ALA A 337 19.35 11.75 -19.60
CA ALA A 337 18.56 10.83 -20.41
C ALA A 337 17.32 10.35 -19.64
N ASP A 338 16.25 10.06 -20.36
CA ASP A 338 15.06 9.41 -19.79
C ASP A 338 15.41 7.96 -19.42
N VAL A 339 15.09 7.58 -18.19
CA VAL A 339 15.38 6.26 -17.62
C VAL A 339 14.12 5.71 -16.96
N PRO A 340 13.83 4.42 -17.12
CA PRO A 340 12.60 3.88 -16.57
C PRO A 340 12.74 3.68 -15.06
N GLY A 341 11.69 4.03 -14.32
CA GLY A 341 11.53 3.80 -12.90
C GLY A 341 11.17 2.35 -12.57
N ASN A 342 10.69 2.16 -11.34
CA ASN A 342 10.23 0.85 -10.87
C ASN A 342 8.91 0.46 -11.54
N TYR A 343 8.60 -0.83 -11.54
CA TYR A 343 7.27 -1.27 -11.93
C TYR A 343 6.26 -0.82 -10.88
N THR A 344 5.14 -0.27 -11.35
CA THR A 344 4.11 0.34 -10.51
C THR A 344 2.77 -0.32 -10.82
N HIS A 345 2.03 -0.68 -9.77
CA HIS A 345 0.72 -1.31 -9.88
C HIS A 345 -0.41 -0.28 -9.98
N ALA A 346 -1.54 -0.69 -10.57
CA ALA A 346 -2.75 0.13 -10.70
C ALA A 346 -3.24 0.73 -9.37
N ASN A 347 -3.08 0.01 -8.25
CA ASN A 347 -3.41 0.53 -6.91
C ASN A 347 -2.63 1.81 -6.58
N GLN A 348 -1.32 1.84 -6.86
CA GLN A 348 -0.49 3.01 -6.57
C GLN A 348 -0.86 4.20 -7.46
N ILE A 349 -1.25 3.94 -8.72
CA ILE A 349 -1.73 4.99 -9.62
C ILE A 349 -3.08 5.53 -9.15
N ALA A 350 -4.01 4.66 -8.76
CA ALA A 350 -5.30 5.06 -8.22
C ALA A 350 -5.17 5.85 -6.91
N GLU A 351 -4.22 5.47 -6.05
CA GLU A 351 -3.88 6.24 -4.83
C GLU A 351 -3.31 7.62 -5.16
N ALA A 352 -2.38 7.72 -6.11
CA ALA A 352 -1.86 9.02 -6.54
C ALA A 352 -2.95 9.95 -7.08
N ILE A 353 -3.89 9.42 -7.88
CA ILE A 353 -5.04 10.19 -8.39
C ILE A 353 -5.95 10.63 -7.23
N ARG A 354 -6.22 9.76 -6.26
CA ARG A 354 -7.03 10.10 -5.07
C ARG A 354 -6.37 11.12 -4.15
N ALA A 355 -5.04 11.12 -4.10
CA ALA A 355 -4.24 12.04 -3.30
C ALA A 355 -4.19 13.44 -3.92
N ASP A 356 -4.48 13.57 -5.22
CA ASP A 356 -4.53 14.85 -5.92
C ASP A 356 -5.70 15.72 -5.38
N PRO A 357 -5.41 16.88 -4.77
CA PRO A 357 -6.45 17.77 -4.25
C PRO A 357 -7.42 18.29 -5.33
N GLY A 358 -7.02 18.26 -6.60
CA GLY A 358 -7.83 18.64 -7.75
C GLY A 358 -8.75 17.53 -8.26
N TYR A 359 -8.65 16.30 -7.75
CA TYR A 359 -9.50 15.19 -8.17
C TYR A 359 -10.81 15.12 -7.37
N ALA A 360 -11.94 15.31 -8.04
CA ALA A 360 -13.27 15.34 -7.44
C ALA A 360 -14.05 14.01 -7.56
N GLY A 361 -13.38 12.89 -7.84
CA GLY A 361 -14.03 11.57 -8.00
C GLY A 361 -14.73 11.35 -9.35
N GLY A 362 -14.33 12.08 -10.39
CA GLY A 362 -14.87 11.95 -11.75
C GLY A 362 -14.16 10.88 -12.60
N PRO A 363 -14.61 10.67 -13.86
CA PRO A 363 -13.92 9.83 -14.83
C PRO A 363 -12.43 10.18 -14.98
N VAL A 364 -11.61 9.19 -15.30
CA VAL A 364 -10.16 9.36 -15.48
C VAL A 364 -9.76 9.09 -16.93
N ARG A 365 -8.89 9.92 -17.51
CA ARG A 365 -8.24 9.66 -18.79
C ARG A 365 -6.78 9.29 -18.52
N LEU A 366 -6.43 8.03 -18.76
CA LEU A 366 -5.06 7.56 -18.64
C LEU A 366 -4.25 7.97 -19.87
N VAL A 367 -3.37 8.94 -19.71
CA VAL A 367 -2.35 9.30 -20.70
C VAL A 367 -1.17 8.36 -20.53
N SER A 368 -1.40 7.08 -20.85
CA SER A 368 -0.49 5.99 -20.54
C SER A 368 -0.50 4.91 -21.62
N CYS A 369 0.65 4.71 -22.26
CA CYS A 369 0.80 3.82 -23.41
C CYS A 369 0.28 2.39 -23.15
N HIS A 370 -0.42 1.81 -24.13
CA HIS A 370 -0.90 0.42 -24.12
C HIS A 370 -1.87 0.02 -23.00
N THR A 371 -2.25 0.92 -22.09
CA THR A 371 -3.06 0.57 -20.90
C THR A 371 -4.49 0.16 -21.21
N GLY A 372 -5.00 0.45 -22.41
CA GLY A 372 -6.28 0.00 -22.93
C GLY A 372 -6.26 -1.38 -23.59
N ARG A 373 -5.17 -2.14 -23.46
CA ARG A 373 -5.07 -3.54 -23.90
C ARG A 373 -4.08 -4.32 -23.02
N VAL A 374 -4.02 -5.63 -23.24
CA VAL A 374 -2.96 -6.50 -22.75
C VAL A 374 -2.36 -7.25 -23.94
N GLU A 375 -1.10 -7.63 -23.83
CA GLU A 375 -0.45 -8.56 -24.77
C GLU A 375 -1.11 -9.94 -24.74
N ASP A 376 -1.21 -10.58 -25.91
CA ASP A 376 -1.90 -11.86 -26.04
C ASP A 376 -1.18 -12.94 -25.23
N GLY A 377 -1.94 -13.77 -24.51
CA GLY A 377 -1.41 -14.87 -23.71
C GLY A 377 -1.07 -14.52 -22.25
N LEU A 378 -1.31 -13.29 -21.81
CA LEU A 378 -1.22 -12.91 -20.39
C LEU A 378 -2.59 -13.01 -19.72
N ASP A 379 -2.66 -13.72 -18.58
CA ASP A 379 -3.85 -13.80 -17.73
C ASP A 379 -3.91 -12.61 -16.77
N THR A 380 -4.10 -11.42 -17.33
CA THR A 380 -4.22 -10.17 -16.57
C THR A 380 -5.17 -9.19 -17.27
N LEU A 381 -5.79 -8.31 -16.47
CA LEU A 381 -6.64 -7.25 -17.00
C LEU A 381 -5.80 -6.09 -17.54
N PRO A 382 -6.31 -5.35 -18.55
CA PRO A 382 -5.71 -4.08 -18.96
C PRO A 382 -5.51 -3.17 -17.74
N ALA A 383 -4.39 -2.46 -17.69
CA ALA A 383 -4.09 -1.56 -16.58
C ALA A 383 -5.23 -0.54 -16.35
N ALA A 384 -5.90 -0.11 -17.42
CA ALA A 384 -7.06 0.77 -17.36
C ALA A 384 -8.28 0.13 -16.68
N GLN A 385 -8.55 -1.16 -16.93
CA GLN A 385 -9.65 -1.87 -16.28
C GLN A 385 -9.36 -2.01 -14.78
N GLN A 386 -8.11 -2.37 -14.42
CA GLN A 386 -7.71 -2.42 -13.01
C GLN A 386 -7.92 -1.07 -12.31
N VAL A 387 -7.48 0.04 -12.92
CA VAL A 387 -7.68 1.38 -12.35
C VAL A 387 -9.17 1.73 -12.25
N ALA A 388 -10.00 1.36 -13.24
CA ALA A 388 -11.45 1.60 -13.21
C ALA A 388 -12.11 0.86 -12.05
N ASP A 389 -11.75 -0.40 -11.85
CA ASP A 389 -12.26 -1.24 -10.76
C ASP A 389 -11.84 -0.70 -9.40
N ILE A 390 -10.59 -0.25 -9.26
CA ILE A 390 -10.06 0.29 -8.01
C ILE A 390 -10.72 1.63 -7.68
N LEU A 391 -10.82 2.55 -8.64
CA LEU A 391 -11.39 3.88 -8.42
C LEU A 391 -12.90 3.88 -8.32
N GLY A 392 -13.58 2.90 -8.92
CA GLY A 392 -15.04 2.87 -9.00
C GLY A 392 -15.61 3.89 -9.99
N VAL A 393 -14.81 4.35 -10.95
CA VAL A 393 -15.21 5.33 -11.99
C VAL A 393 -14.80 4.85 -13.39
N PRO A 394 -15.43 5.38 -14.45
CA PRO A 394 -14.99 5.09 -15.82
C PRO A 394 -13.56 5.58 -16.07
N VAL A 395 -12.77 4.75 -16.77
CA VAL A 395 -11.40 5.07 -17.17
C VAL A 395 -11.27 4.98 -18.68
N MET A 396 -10.85 6.07 -19.32
CA MET A 396 -10.54 6.11 -20.74
C MET A 396 -9.02 5.93 -20.95
N ALA A 397 -8.63 4.98 -21.79
CA ALA A 397 -7.23 4.63 -21.99
C ALA A 397 -6.90 4.24 -23.44
N PRO A 398 -5.66 4.45 -23.91
CA PRO A 398 -5.27 4.18 -25.29
C PRO A 398 -4.87 2.70 -25.47
N THR A 399 -5.21 2.12 -26.63
CA THR A 399 -4.77 0.75 -26.97
C THR A 399 -3.32 0.67 -27.46
N GLN A 400 -2.70 1.80 -27.78
CA GLN A 400 -1.35 1.90 -28.36
C GLN A 400 -0.58 3.04 -27.67
N PRO A 401 0.66 3.36 -28.06
CA PRO A 401 1.36 4.51 -27.48
C PRO A 401 0.54 5.79 -27.64
N VAL A 402 0.59 6.66 -26.64
CA VAL A 402 -0.12 7.93 -26.62
C VAL A 402 0.84 9.06 -26.31
N GLY A 403 0.57 10.23 -26.86
CA GLY A 403 1.26 11.44 -26.44
C GLY A 403 0.87 12.65 -27.27
N VAL A 404 1.33 13.81 -26.82
CA VAL A 404 1.26 15.04 -27.59
C VAL A 404 2.40 15.11 -28.62
N PRO A 405 2.21 15.81 -29.76
CA PRO A 405 3.30 16.12 -30.68
C PRO A 405 4.43 16.91 -30.00
N LEU A 406 5.69 16.60 -30.33
CA LEU A 406 6.87 17.28 -29.78
C LEU A 406 6.91 18.79 -30.09
N ARG A 407 6.37 19.20 -31.24
CA ARG A 407 6.24 20.60 -31.65
C ARG A 407 4.77 21.00 -31.61
N GLY A 408 4.48 22.15 -31.01
CA GLY A 408 3.12 22.67 -30.91
C GLY A 408 3.02 23.87 -29.98
N GLY A 409 1.82 24.42 -29.87
CA GLY A 409 1.49 25.50 -28.92
C GLY A 409 1.50 25.04 -27.46
N PRO A 410 1.06 25.91 -26.53
CA PRO A 410 1.03 25.61 -25.09
C PRO A 410 0.01 24.51 -24.74
N GLU A 411 -1.00 24.30 -25.59
CA GLU A 411 -2.03 23.28 -25.41
C GLU A 411 -2.10 22.40 -26.67
N ARG A 412 -2.03 21.08 -26.49
CA ARG A 412 -1.81 20.10 -27.56
C ARG A 412 -2.74 18.91 -27.42
N GLU A 413 -3.28 18.48 -28.55
CA GLU A 413 -4.18 17.32 -28.60
C GLU A 413 -3.39 16.02 -28.48
N LEU A 414 -3.89 15.11 -27.62
CA LEU A 414 -3.31 13.78 -27.46
C LEU A 414 -3.61 12.94 -28.70
N THR A 415 -2.57 12.28 -29.21
CA THR A 415 -2.69 11.35 -30.33
C THR A 415 -2.40 9.95 -29.85
N VAL A 416 -3.26 8.98 -30.21
CA VAL A 416 -2.95 7.56 -30.07
C VAL A 416 -2.26 7.11 -31.35
N PHE A 417 -1.01 6.68 -31.24
CA PHE A 417 -0.18 6.32 -32.37
C PHE A 417 -0.52 4.92 -32.90
N ASN A 418 0.08 4.56 -34.05
CA ASN A 418 -0.01 3.23 -34.66
C ASN A 418 -1.45 2.74 -34.92
N GLY A 419 -2.36 3.67 -35.22
CA GLY A 419 -3.78 3.36 -35.48
C GLY A 419 -4.55 2.88 -34.24
N GLY A 420 -4.01 3.08 -33.04
CA GLY A 420 -4.72 2.77 -31.81
C GLY A 420 -5.90 3.71 -31.56
N VAL A 421 -6.75 3.31 -30.62
CA VAL A 421 -7.97 4.01 -30.26
C VAL A 421 -8.03 4.21 -28.75
N TRP A 422 -8.82 5.19 -28.32
CA TRP A 422 -9.25 5.30 -26.93
C TRP A 422 -10.35 4.29 -26.66
N LYS A 423 -10.25 3.57 -25.55
CA LYS A 423 -11.29 2.68 -25.02
C LYS A 423 -11.72 3.18 -23.64
N VAL A 424 -13.00 3.04 -23.35
CA VAL A 424 -13.56 3.35 -22.03
C VAL A 424 -13.81 2.04 -21.30
N PHE A 425 -13.33 1.96 -20.07
CA PHE A 425 -13.46 0.85 -19.15
C PHE A 425 -14.37 1.27 -18.01
N THR A 426 -15.35 0.43 -17.68
CA THR A 426 -16.30 0.69 -16.58
C THR A 426 -15.99 -0.20 -15.39
N PRO A 427 -16.22 0.24 -14.15
CA PRO A 427 -16.00 -0.58 -12.95
C PRO A 427 -16.81 -1.87 -13.01
N GLY A 428 -16.20 -3.00 -12.65
CA GLY A 428 -16.82 -4.33 -12.70
C GLY A 428 -17.05 -4.86 -14.12
N GLY A 429 -16.57 -4.16 -15.14
CA GLY A 429 -16.53 -4.63 -16.52
C GLY A 429 -15.50 -5.73 -16.68
N GLY A 430 -15.87 -6.97 -16.36
CA GLY A 430 -15.09 -8.15 -16.74
C GLY A 430 -14.88 -8.17 -18.26
N ALA A 431 -13.67 -8.54 -18.68
CA ALA A 431 -13.26 -8.64 -20.07
C ALA A 431 -14.16 -9.57 -20.91
#